data_AF-A0A957YVA4-F1
#
_entry.id   AF-A0A957YVA4-F1
#
_cell.length_a   1.000
_cell.length_b   1.000
_cell.length_c   1.000
_cell.angle_alpha   90.00
_cell.angle_beta   90.00
_cell.angle_gamma   90.00
#
_symmetry.space_group_name_H-M   'P 1'
#
loop_
_entity.id
_entity.type
_entity.pdbx_description
1 polymer ?
#
loop_
_entity_poly.entity_id
_entity_poly.type
_entity_poly.pdbx_seq_one_letter_code
_entity_poly.pdbx_strand_id
1 'polypeptide(L)'
;MQTERKIAITAGVLFIAATAASLIGSGITGPILNAPDYLSSVAASGSRVMVGALLTVLAAVGSAGIAIALYPVLKKQNEAMALGAVGFRLIEAVFYMVDALCTLALSTVSQQFISAGDPSDPYFQTIGHLLLATGDLA
;
A
#
# COMPACT_ATOMS: atom_id res chain seq x y z
N MET A 1 -25.72 -0.14 -22.79
CA MET A 1 -26.23 0.89 -21.86
C MET A 1 -26.39 0.41 -20.41
N GLN A 2 -27.36 -0.44 -20.02
CA GLN A 2 -27.51 -0.83 -18.60
C GLN A 2 -26.31 -1.63 -18.03
N THR A 3 -25.72 -2.53 -18.81
CA THR A 3 -24.53 -3.32 -18.40
C THR A 3 -23.29 -2.46 -18.22
N GLU A 4 -23.06 -1.50 -19.13
CA GLU A 4 -21.94 -0.56 -19.05
C GLU A 4 -22.10 0.40 -17.87
N ARG A 5 -23.33 0.84 -17.59
CA ARG A 5 -23.64 1.63 -16.39
C ARG A 5 -23.34 0.86 -15.10
N LYS A 6 -23.68 -0.43 -15.04
CA LYS A 6 -23.34 -1.29 -13.89
C LYS A 6 -21.83 -1.45 -13.71
N ILE A 7 -21.10 -1.72 -14.81
CA ILE A 7 -19.63 -1.83 -14.78
C ILE A 7 -18.99 -0.51 -14.30
N ALA A 8 -19.45 0.63 -14.81
CA ALA A 8 -18.96 1.94 -14.40
C ALA A 8 -19.23 2.22 -12.91
N ILE A 9 -20.40 1.85 -12.40
CA ILE A 9 -20.71 1.96 -10.96
C ILE A 9 -19.78 1.07 -10.14
N THR A 10 -19.62 -0.21 -10.52
CA THR A 10 -18.74 -1.14 -9.79
C THR A 10 -17.29 -0.64 -9.77
N ALA A 11 -16.77 -0.19 -10.91
CA ALA A 11 -15.43 0.37 -11.01
C ALA A 11 -15.27 1.66 -10.17
N GLY A 12 -16.29 2.53 -10.17
CA GLY A 12 -16.30 3.74 -9.35
C GLY A 12 -16.32 3.45 -7.86
N VAL A 13 -17.13 2.47 -7.41
CA VAL A 13 -17.17 2.03 -6.01
C VAL A 13 -15.83 1.43 -5.58
N LEU A 14 -15.24 0.55 -6.41
CA LEU A 14 -13.90 0.00 -6.18
C LEU A 14 -12.85 1.10 -6.07
N PHE A 15 -12.91 2.11 -6.94
CA PHE A 15 -11.99 3.25 -6.92
C PHE A 15 -12.10 4.08 -5.64
N ILE A 16 -13.31 4.41 -5.21
CA ILE A 16 -13.53 5.16 -3.97
C ILE A 16 -13.07 4.34 -2.77
N ALA A 17 -13.40 3.04 -2.72
CA ALA A 17 -13.00 2.16 -1.63
C ALA A 17 -11.47 2.00 -1.55
N ALA A 18 -10.80 1.80 -2.69
CA ALA A 18 -9.33 1.69 -2.75
C ALA A 18 -8.64 2.98 -2.32
N THR A 19 -9.14 4.13 -2.79
CA THR A 19 -8.59 5.45 -2.43
C THR A 19 -8.77 5.73 -0.95
N ALA A 20 -9.96 5.45 -0.40
CA ALA A 20 -10.22 5.61 1.03
C ALA A 20 -9.33 4.69 1.86
N ALA A 21 -9.17 3.43 1.46
CA ALA A 21 -8.28 2.48 2.15
C ALA A 21 -6.83 2.98 2.14
N SER A 22 -6.31 3.43 1.00
CA SER A 22 -4.96 3.99 0.87
C SER A 22 -4.76 5.22 1.76
N LEU A 23 -5.67 6.20 1.73
CA LEU A 23 -5.57 7.42 2.54
C LEU A 23 -5.66 7.14 4.04
N ILE A 24 -6.53 6.21 4.45
CA ILE A 24 -6.65 5.83 5.86
C ILE A 24 -5.38 5.06 6.28
N GLY A 25 -4.89 4.15 5.45
CA GLY A 25 -3.66 3.39 5.69
C GLY A 25 -2.47 4.31 5.92
N SER A 26 -2.20 5.21 4.98
CA SER A 26 -1.10 6.18 5.07
C SER A 26 -1.30 7.20 6.20
N GLY A 27 -2.55 7.60 6.50
CA GLY A 27 -2.86 8.45 7.65
C GLY A 27 -2.58 7.78 9.00
N ILE A 28 -2.67 6.45 9.08
CA ILE A 28 -2.35 5.68 10.29
C ILE A 28 -0.84 5.45 10.41
N THR A 29 -0.18 5.03 9.33
CA THR A 29 1.25 4.67 9.34
C THR A 29 2.16 5.89 9.30
N GLY A 30 1.79 6.93 8.54
CA GLY A 30 2.60 8.12 8.32
C GLY A 30 3.14 8.78 9.59
N PRO A 31 2.31 9.09 10.61
CA PRO A 31 2.79 9.68 11.86
C PRO A 31 3.74 8.77 12.66
N ILE A 32 3.63 7.45 12.49
CA ILE A 32 4.45 6.46 13.19
C ILE A 32 5.81 6.29 12.50
N LEU A 33 5.79 6.23 11.16
CA LEU A 33 6.97 6.05 10.33
C LEU A 33 7.85 7.30 10.27
N ASN A 34 7.25 8.49 10.35
CA ASN A 34 7.98 9.77 10.34
C ASN A 34 8.45 10.24 11.73
N ALA A 35 8.27 9.42 12.78
CA ALA A 35 8.74 9.78 14.11
C ALA A 35 10.29 9.74 14.18
N PRO A 36 10.93 10.62 14.96
CA PRO A 36 12.40 10.58 15.15
C PRO A 36 12.89 9.22 15.64
N ASP A 37 12.10 8.58 16.51
CA ASP A 37 12.32 7.23 17.03
C ASP A 37 11.35 6.23 16.39
N TYR A 38 11.27 6.19 15.05
CA TYR A 38 10.32 5.35 14.32
C TYR A 38 10.44 3.87 14.71
N LEU A 39 11.64 3.32 14.93
CA LEU A 39 11.82 1.93 15.35
C LEU A 39 11.16 1.63 16.70
N SER A 40 11.22 2.54 17.67
CA SER A 40 10.51 2.39 18.94
C SER A 40 9.01 2.60 18.79
N SER A 41 8.62 3.56 17.94
CA SER A 41 7.22 3.93 17.71
C SER A 41 6.44 2.83 16.99
N VAL A 42 7.07 2.18 16.00
CA VAL A 42 6.52 1.03 15.26
C VAL A 42 6.33 -0.16 16.20
N ALA A 43 7.26 -0.43 17.11
CA ALA A 43 7.16 -1.56 18.05
C ALA A 43 6.02 -1.34 19.04
N ALA A 44 5.90 -0.12 19.56
CA ALA A 44 4.83 0.27 20.47
C ALA A 44 3.45 0.26 19.78
N SER A 45 3.39 0.52 18.47
CA SER A 45 2.16 0.67 17.69
C SER A 45 1.94 -0.45 16.67
N GLY A 46 2.48 -1.65 16.90
CA GLY A 46 2.48 -2.74 15.90
C GLY A 46 1.09 -3.10 15.36
N SER A 47 0.04 -3.01 16.18
CA SER A 47 -1.35 -3.24 15.72
C SER A 47 -1.84 -2.19 14.72
N ARG A 48 -1.51 -0.91 14.93
CA ARG A 48 -1.86 0.18 14.00
C ARG A 48 -1.08 0.06 12.69
N VAL A 49 0.20 -0.28 12.77
CA VAL A 49 1.06 -0.52 11.60
C VAL A 49 0.52 -1.69 10.77
N MET A 50 0.09 -2.77 11.42
CA MET A 50 -0.51 -3.92 10.75
C MET A 50 -1.86 -3.55 10.08
N VAL A 51 -2.72 -2.78 10.76
CA VAL A 51 -3.97 -2.29 10.16
C VAL A 51 -3.69 -1.40 8.95
N GLY A 52 -2.70 -0.49 9.05
CA GLY A 52 -2.29 0.36 7.93
C GLY A 52 -1.80 -0.45 6.74
N ALA A 53 -0.90 -1.42 6.96
CA ALA A 53 -0.40 -2.30 5.90
C ALA A 53 -1.52 -3.13 5.24
N LEU A 54 -2.48 -3.63 6.03
CA LEU A 54 -3.65 -4.35 5.49
C LEU A 54 -4.52 -3.43 4.62
N LEU A 55 -4.71 -2.18 5.01
CA LEU A 55 -5.43 -1.19 4.20
C LEU A 55 -4.70 -0.89 2.89
N THR A 56 -3.37 -0.79 2.90
CA THR A 56 -2.56 -0.66 1.68
C THR A 56 -2.73 -1.88 0.76
N VAL A 57 -2.74 -3.10 1.29
CA VAL A 57 -3.01 -4.33 0.50
C VAL A 57 -4.42 -4.30 -0.10
N LEU A 58 -5.42 -3.83 0.66
CA LEU A 58 -6.78 -3.67 0.13
C LEU A 58 -6.83 -2.63 -1.00
N ALA A 59 -6.04 -1.55 -0.92
CA ALA A 59 -5.90 -0.58 -2.00
C ALA A 59 -5.26 -1.22 -3.25
N ALA A 60 -4.24 -2.09 -3.09
CA ALA A 60 -3.64 -2.84 -4.18
C ALA A 60 -4.65 -3.76 -4.90
N VAL A 61 -5.41 -4.53 -4.12
CA VAL A 61 -6.47 -5.41 -4.64
C VAL A 61 -7.57 -4.59 -5.31
N GLY A 62 -7.92 -3.45 -4.73
CA GLY A 62 -8.86 -2.50 -5.32
C GLY A 62 -8.38 -1.99 -6.67
N SER A 63 -7.11 -1.58 -6.80
CA SER A 63 -6.52 -1.13 -8.06
C SER A 63 -6.56 -2.22 -9.14
N ALA A 64 -6.19 -3.45 -8.80
CA ALA A 64 -6.32 -4.60 -9.70
C ALA A 64 -7.79 -4.88 -10.09
N GLY A 65 -8.73 -4.81 -9.14
CA GLY A 65 -10.16 -5.00 -9.38
C GLY A 65 -10.75 -3.96 -10.34
N ILE A 66 -10.31 -2.69 -10.23
CA ILE A 66 -10.68 -1.60 -11.14
C ILE A 66 -10.21 -1.91 -12.56
N ALA A 67 -8.97 -2.38 -12.71
CA ALA A 67 -8.41 -2.75 -14.01
C ALA A 67 -9.26 -3.83 -14.69
N ILE A 68 -9.62 -4.88 -13.96
CA ILE A 68 -10.45 -5.99 -14.45
C ILE A 68 -11.86 -5.51 -14.82
N ALA A 69 -12.47 -4.68 -13.99
CA ALA A 69 -13.82 -4.16 -14.23
C ALA A 69 -13.88 -3.26 -15.46
N LEU A 70 -12.88 -2.38 -15.67
CA LEU A 70 -12.88 -1.41 -16.76
C LEU A 70 -12.42 -1.98 -18.11
N TYR A 71 -11.63 -3.05 -18.13
CA TYR A 71 -11.12 -3.67 -19.35
C TYR A 71 -12.19 -3.95 -20.43
N PRO A 72 -13.34 -4.62 -20.15
CA PRO A 72 -14.34 -4.92 -21.16
C PRO A 72 -15.04 -3.68 -21.74
N VAL A 73 -15.02 -2.54 -21.02
CA VAL A 73 -15.59 -1.28 -21.51
C VAL A 73 -14.57 -0.53 -22.36
N LEU A 74 -13.33 -0.44 -21.90
CA LEU A 74 -12.25 0.24 -22.59
C LEU A 74 -11.88 -0.45 -23.90
N LYS A 75 -11.85 -1.79 -23.92
CA LYS A 75 -11.54 -2.58 -25.11
C LYS A 75 -12.49 -2.31 -26.28
N LYS A 76 -13.75 -1.95 -26.01
CA LYS A 76 -14.73 -1.60 -27.06
C LYS A 76 -14.43 -0.28 -27.76
N GLN A 77 -13.70 0.63 -27.11
CA GLN A 77 -13.36 1.93 -27.70
C GLN A 77 -11.97 1.89 -28.35
N ASN A 78 -10.95 1.43 -27.60
CA ASN A 78 -9.60 1.31 -28.10
C ASN A 78 -8.83 0.27 -27.27
N GLU A 79 -8.41 -0.82 -27.93
CA GLU A 79 -7.71 -1.92 -27.27
C GLU A 79 -6.33 -1.52 -26.72
N ALA A 80 -5.60 -0.64 -27.40
CA ALA A 80 -4.30 -0.16 -26.94
C ALA A 80 -4.44 0.70 -25.67
N MET A 81 -5.44 1.59 -25.62
CA MET A 81 -5.70 2.39 -24.41
C MET A 81 -6.22 1.54 -23.25
N ALA A 82 -7.00 0.50 -23.54
CA ALA A 82 -7.46 -0.44 -22.53
C ALA A 82 -6.29 -1.19 -21.87
N LEU A 83 -5.37 -1.70 -22.68
CA LEU A 83 -4.16 -2.37 -22.17
C LEU A 83 -3.26 -1.40 -21.38
N GLY A 84 -3.11 -0.16 -21.85
CA GLY A 84 -2.39 0.88 -21.10
C GLY A 84 -3.01 1.13 -19.73
N ALA A 85 -4.33 1.33 -19.65
CA ALA A 85 -5.03 1.55 -18.39
C ALA A 85 -4.90 0.38 -17.41
N VAL A 86 -5.01 -0.86 -17.90
CA VAL A 86 -4.78 -2.06 -17.08
C VAL A 86 -3.33 -2.15 -16.62
N GLY A 87 -2.37 -1.90 -17.52
CA GLY A 87 -0.94 -1.90 -17.20
C GLY A 87 -0.58 -0.90 -16.12
N PHE A 88 -1.02 0.35 -16.22
CA PHE A 88 -0.78 1.37 -15.20
C PHE A 88 -1.39 1.00 -13.84
N ARG A 89 -2.59 0.42 -13.82
CA ARG A 89 -3.22 -0.04 -12.58
C ARG A 89 -2.51 -1.22 -11.93
N LEU A 90 -1.98 -2.14 -12.73
CA LEU A 90 -1.17 -3.23 -12.20
C LEU A 90 0.16 -2.71 -11.64
N ILE A 91 0.80 -1.76 -12.31
CA ILE A 91 2.01 -1.10 -11.80
C ILE A 91 1.71 -0.42 -10.46
N GLU A 92 0.62 0.36 -10.37
CA GLU A 92 0.16 0.97 -9.12
C GLU A 92 -0.07 -0.08 -8.01
N ALA A 93 -0.72 -1.20 -8.33
CA ALA A 93 -0.93 -2.28 -7.37
C ALA A 93 0.38 -2.91 -6.87
N VAL A 94 1.41 -3.00 -7.73
CA VAL A 94 2.75 -3.47 -7.32
C VAL A 94 3.39 -2.49 -6.34
N PHE A 95 3.31 -1.19 -6.59
CA PHE A 95 3.83 -0.18 -5.66
C PHE A 95 3.16 -0.28 -4.28
N TYR A 96 1.82 -0.37 -4.22
CA TYR A 96 1.13 -0.60 -2.96
C TYR A 96 1.58 -1.88 -2.23
N MET A 97 1.86 -2.96 -2.97
CA MET A 97 2.38 -4.19 -2.38
C MET A 97 3.79 -4.01 -1.82
N VAL A 98 4.66 -3.26 -2.50
CA VAL A 98 6.02 -2.96 -2.02
C VAL A 98 5.94 -2.13 -0.74
N ASP A 99 5.14 -1.07 -0.70
CA ASP A 99 4.93 -0.26 0.51
C ASP A 99 4.44 -1.12 1.70
N ALA A 100 3.42 -1.95 1.48
CA ALA A 100 2.88 -2.82 2.52
C ALA A 100 3.94 -3.82 3.04
N LEU A 101 4.73 -4.41 2.16
CA LEU A 101 5.81 -5.34 2.52
C LEU A 101 6.92 -4.63 3.31
N CYS A 102 7.35 -3.45 2.87
CA CYS A 102 8.33 -2.62 3.58
C CYS A 102 7.84 -2.27 4.99
N THR A 103 6.59 -1.85 5.12
CA THR A 103 5.95 -1.52 6.41
C THR A 103 5.88 -2.74 7.35
N LEU A 104 5.51 -3.91 6.86
CA LEU A 104 5.46 -5.15 7.65
C LEU A 104 6.87 -5.66 8.04
N ALA A 105 7.83 -5.55 7.12
CA ALA A 105 9.22 -5.88 7.40
C ALA A 105 9.79 -4.94 8.48
N LEU A 106 9.49 -3.65 8.39
CA LEU A 106 9.91 -2.66 9.38
C LEU A 106 9.33 -2.96 10.76
N SER A 107 8.07 -3.40 10.84
CA SER A 107 7.44 -3.89 12.07
C SER A 107 8.21 -5.06 12.69
N THR A 108 8.67 -6.00 11.87
CA THR A 108 9.46 -7.15 12.33
C THR A 108 10.84 -6.72 12.84
N VAL A 109 11.54 -5.84 12.11
CA VAL A 109 12.83 -5.26 12.50
C VAL A 109 12.70 -4.49 13.82
N SER A 110 11.63 -3.71 13.94
CA SER A 110 11.30 -2.92 15.12
C SER A 110 11.03 -3.77 16.37
N GLN A 111 10.35 -4.92 16.23
CA GLN A 111 10.18 -5.87 17.34
C GLN A 111 11.51 -6.51 17.78
N GLN A 112 12.38 -6.84 16.82
CA GLN A 112 13.71 -7.38 17.12
C GLN A 112 14.60 -6.34 17.81
N PHE A 113 14.52 -5.08 17.39
CA PHE A 113 15.23 -3.95 17.99
C PHE A 113 14.90 -3.81 19.50
N ILE A 114 13.62 -3.86 19.87
CA ILE A 114 13.21 -3.81 21.29
C ILE A 114 13.65 -5.07 22.05
N SER A 115 13.59 -6.23 21.41
CA SER A 115 13.96 -7.51 22.04
C SER A 115 15.46 -7.66 22.29
N ALA A 116 16.30 -7.07 21.43
CA ALA A 116 17.75 -7.09 21.55
C ALA A 116 18.26 -6.23 22.71
N GLY A 117 17.50 -5.22 23.14
CA GLY A 117 17.80 -4.39 24.31
C GLY A 117 18.99 -3.43 24.15
N ASP A 118 19.66 -3.39 23.00
CA ASP A 118 20.69 -2.41 22.65
C ASP A 118 20.21 -1.47 21.53
N PRO A 119 19.79 -0.24 21.86
CA PRO A 119 19.34 0.76 20.88
C PRO A 119 20.44 1.24 19.93
N SER A 120 21.71 0.92 20.22
CA SER A 120 22.88 1.50 19.58
C SER A 120 23.43 0.65 18.44
N ASP A 121 22.85 -0.53 18.20
CA ASP A 121 23.33 -1.43 17.14
C ASP A 121 23.03 -0.80 15.76
N PRO A 122 24.06 -0.39 15.00
CA PRO A 122 23.89 0.27 13.71
C PRO A 122 23.20 -0.63 12.66
N TYR A 123 23.15 -1.94 12.90
CA TYR A 123 22.50 -2.90 12.02
C TYR A 123 20.99 -2.63 11.86
N PHE A 124 20.26 -2.47 12.97
CA PHE A 124 18.81 -2.25 12.94
C PHE A 124 18.45 -0.89 12.34
N GLN A 125 19.26 0.14 12.63
CA GLN A 125 19.09 1.47 12.06
C GLN A 125 19.29 1.46 10.54
N THR A 126 20.34 0.80 10.06
CA THR A 126 20.65 0.74 8.61
C THR A 126 19.54 0.02 7.84
N ILE A 127 19.08 -1.13 8.33
CA ILE A 127 17.99 -1.89 7.68
C ILE A 127 16.67 -1.12 7.78
N GLY A 128 16.36 -0.53 8.94
CA GLY A 128 15.15 0.27 9.13
C GLY A 128 15.09 1.45 8.16
N HIS A 129 16.20 2.16 7.98
CA HIS A 129 16.29 3.30 7.08
C HIS A 129 16.14 2.90 5.61
N LEU A 130 16.71 1.75 5.23
CA LEU A 130 16.58 1.20 3.87
C LEU A 130 15.11 0.83 3.57
N LEU A 131 14.44 0.17 4.53
CA LEU A 131 13.04 -0.22 4.40
C LEU A 131 12.12 0.99 4.33
N LEU A 132 12.37 2.01 5.17
CA LEU A 132 11.61 3.26 5.16
C LEU A 132 11.77 4.00 3.83
N ALA A 133 13.02 4.16 3.37
CA ALA A 133 13.29 4.81 2.08
C ALA A 133 12.69 4.04 0.89
N THR A 134 12.66 2.70 0.96
CA THR A 134 12.03 1.89 -0.10
C THR A 134 10.51 2.02 -0.08
N GLY A 135 9.90 2.07 1.11
CA GLY A 135 8.47 2.32 1.27
C GLY A 135 8.05 3.71 0.77
N ASP A 136 8.80 4.75 1.12
CA ASP A 136 8.53 6.13 0.69
C ASP A 136 8.61 6.35 -0.83
N LEU A 137 9.33 5.48 -1.54
CA LEU A 137 9.45 5.51 -3.00
C LEU A 137 8.25 4.89 -3.72
N ALA A 138 7.43 4.11 -3.01
CA ALA A 138 6.32 3.35 -3.57
C ALA A 138 5.00 4.12 -3.45
#